data_AF-A0A9X3X111-F1
#
_entry.id   AF-A0A9X3X111-F1
#
_cell.length_a   1.000
_cell.length_b   1.000
_cell.length_c   1.000
_cell.angle_alpha   90.00
_cell.angle_beta   90.00
_cell.angle_gamma   90.00
#
_symmetry.space_group_name_H-M   'P 1'
#
loop_
_entity.id
_entity.type
_entity.pdbx_description
1 polymer ?
#
loop_
_entity_poly.entity_id
_entity_poly.type
_entity_poly.pdbx_seq_one_letter_code
_entity_poly.pdbx_strand_id
1 'polypeptide(L)'
;MSETNEGADPQGEAEEPSEAARPKKKRKKKAKAPREGVPSFAQRFPRDESLDALLAAFDRGDYARVREDGARLVKSTDDPAVRRAAEELLRRIEPDPLAKYMLLAACLLLVFFTVWYFSHRLSPTP
;
A
#
# COMPACT_ATOMS: atom_id res chain seq x y z
N MET A 1 -27.69 -61.61 44.77
CA MET A 1 -26.91 -60.50 45.35
C MET A 1 -26.98 -59.38 44.34
N SER A 2 -27.93 -58.46 44.48
CA SER A 2 -27.91 -57.30 45.38
C SER A 2 -26.96 -56.23 44.86
N GLU A 3 -27.54 -55.11 44.40
CA GLU A 3 -27.02 -53.73 44.42
C GLU A 3 -28.04 -52.85 43.65
N THR A 4 -29.21 -52.56 44.24
CA THR A 4 -29.57 -51.30 44.92
C THR A 4 -29.03 -50.05 44.21
N ASN A 5 -29.87 -49.53 43.30
CA ASN A 5 -29.78 -48.18 42.76
C ASN A 5 -30.40 -47.21 43.80
N GLU A 6 -29.55 -46.40 44.41
CA GLU A 6 -29.86 -45.51 45.54
C GLU A 6 -29.83 -44.04 45.09
N GLY A 7 -30.79 -43.26 45.60
CA GLY A 7 -30.73 -41.78 45.64
C GLY A 7 -31.39 -41.08 44.44
N ALA A 8 -32.65 -40.67 44.49
CA ALA A 8 -33.16 -39.49 45.19
C ALA A 8 -32.69 -38.13 44.59
N ASP A 9 -33.53 -37.59 43.69
CA ASP A 9 -33.80 -36.15 43.49
C ASP A 9 -34.05 -35.42 44.84
N PRO A 10 -34.05 -34.05 44.96
CA PRO A 10 -34.25 -33.05 43.91
C PRO A 10 -33.43 -31.74 44.09
N GLN A 11 -33.62 -30.80 43.15
CA GLN A 11 -33.51 -29.32 43.22
C GLN A 11 -32.79 -28.85 41.96
N GLY A 12 -33.41 -28.18 41.01
CA GLY A 12 -34.48 -27.20 41.15
C GLY A 12 -33.92 -25.92 40.59
N GLU A 13 -34.14 -25.68 39.30
CA GLU A 13 -34.22 -24.34 38.72
C GLU A 13 -34.72 -24.48 37.29
N ALA A 14 -36.03 -24.26 37.16
CA ALA A 14 -36.63 -23.91 35.90
C ALA A 14 -36.03 -22.58 35.44
N GLU A 15 -35.57 -22.51 34.19
CA GLU A 15 -35.88 -21.43 33.25
C GLU A 15 -35.07 -21.65 31.95
N GLU A 16 -35.67 -22.36 31.01
CA GLU A 16 -35.58 -21.97 29.62
C GLU A 16 -36.77 -21.02 29.37
N PRO A 17 -36.62 -19.91 28.63
CA PRO A 17 -36.36 -20.06 27.21
C PRO A 17 -35.47 -18.99 26.55
N SER A 18 -34.70 -19.46 25.56
CA SER A 18 -34.55 -18.84 24.25
C SER A 18 -34.48 -17.29 24.20
N GLU A 19 -33.26 -16.76 24.14
CA GLU A 19 -33.01 -15.62 23.27
C GLU A 19 -31.70 -15.81 22.51
N ALA A 20 -31.86 -16.26 21.27
CA ALA A 20 -30.83 -16.29 20.25
C ALA A 20 -30.26 -14.88 20.03
N ALA A 21 -29.28 -14.51 20.86
CA ALA A 21 -28.44 -13.32 20.67
C ALA A 21 -27.48 -13.58 19.50
N ARG A 22 -28.04 -13.49 18.29
CA ARG A 22 -27.31 -13.56 17.01
C ARG A 22 -26.15 -12.55 17.04
N PRO A 23 -24.92 -12.93 16.67
CA PRO A 23 -23.80 -12.02 16.64
C PRO A 23 -24.10 -10.88 15.64
N LYS A 24 -24.00 -9.63 16.12
CA LYS A 24 -24.16 -8.41 15.33
C LYS A 24 -23.18 -8.43 14.16
N LYS A 25 -23.66 -8.86 12.98
CA LYS A 25 -22.95 -8.75 11.69
C LYS A 25 -22.56 -7.29 11.48
N LYS A 26 -21.27 -6.99 11.65
CA LYS A 26 -20.66 -5.72 11.27
C LYS A 26 -21.10 -5.41 9.84
N ARG A 27 -21.86 -4.32 9.67
CA ARG A 27 -22.31 -3.80 8.37
C ARG A 27 -21.09 -3.67 7.46
N LYS A 28 -20.93 -4.59 6.50
CA LYS A 28 -19.98 -4.45 5.40
C LYS A 28 -20.36 -3.18 4.65
N LYS A 29 -19.58 -2.11 4.85
CA LYS A 29 -19.64 -0.87 4.08
C LYS A 29 -19.56 -1.28 2.60
N LYS A 30 -20.62 -1.04 1.81
CA LYS A 30 -20.71 -1.43 0.40
C LYS A 30 -19.41 -0.99 -0.30
N ALA A 31 -18.63 -1.94 -0.79
CA ALA A 31 -17.49 -1.64 -1.64
C ALA A 31 -18.03 -0.93 -2.87
N LYS A 32 -17.59 0.31 -3.09
CA LYS A 32 -17.89 1.08 -4.30
C LYS A 32 -17.42 0.25 -5.49
N ALA A 33 -18.20 0.19 -6.56
CA ALA A 33 -17.88 -0.60 -7.75
C ALA A 33 -16.42 -0.30 -8.20
N PRO A 34 -15.66 -1.33 -8.63
CA PRO A 34 -14.30 -1.13 -9.13
C PRO A 34 -14.30 -0.07 -10.24
N ARG A 35 -13.37 0.90 -10.16
CA ARG A 35 -13.19 1.89 -11.23
C ARG A 35 -12.39 1.20 -12.35
N GLU A 36 -12.96 1.14 -13.55
CA GLU A 36 -12.22 0.70 -14.75
C GLU A 36 -11.12 1.72 -15.08
N GLY A 37 -9.96 1.24 -15.51
CA GLY A 37 -8.81 2.08 -15.85
C GLY A 37 -8.08 2.71 -14.65
N VAL A 38 -8.33 2.25 -13.43
CA VAL A 38 -7.64 2.74 -12.22
C VAL A 38 -6.86 1.60 -11.54
N PRO A 39 -5.60 1.82 -11.14
CA PRO A 39 -4.81 0.81 -10.44
C PRO A 39 -5.52 0.25 -9.20
N SER A 40 -5.26 -1.03 -8.88
CA SER A 40 -5.95 -1.75 -7.79
C SER A 40 -5.86 -1.05 -6.42
N PHE A 41 -4.75 -0.36 -6.14
CA PHE A 41 -4.57 0.41 -4.91
C PHE A 41 -5.37 1.72 -4.88
N ALA A 42 -5.60 2.34 -6.04
CA ALA A 42 -6.30 3.61 -6.19
C ALA A 42 -7.84 3.44 -6.26
N GLN A 43 -8.36 2.20 -6.29
CA GLN A 43 -9.81 1.93 -6.25
C GLN A 43 -10.50 2.51 -5.00
N ARG A 44 -9.75 2.70 -3.91
CA ARG A 44 -10.25 3.27 -2.65
C ARG A 44 -10.16 4.80 -2.57
N PHE A 45 -9.55 5.44 -3.56
CA PHE A 45 -9.33 6.88 -3.55
C PHE A 45 -10.64 7.66 -3.76
N PRO A 46 -10.76 8.87 -3.18
CA PRO A 46 -11.89 9.76 -3.46
C PRO A 46 -11.96 10.11 -4.95
N ARG A 47 -13.15 10.52 -5.40
CA ARG A 47 -13.32 11.03 -6.77
C ARG A 47 -12.98 12.52 -6.73
N ASP A 48 -11.84 12.86 -7.30
CA ASP A 48 -11.36 14.23 -7.41
C ASP A 48 -10.60 14.39 -8.73
N GLU A 49 -10.86 15.48 -9.46
CA GLU A 49 -10.32 15.69 -10.80
C GLU A 49 -8.79 15.84 -10.77
N SER A 50 -8.26 16.50 -9.72
CA SER A 50 -6.81 16.65 -9.58
C SER A 50 -6.13 15.31 -9.29
N LEU A 51 -6.72 14.49 -8.42
CA LEU A 51 -6.21 13.17 -8.11
C LEU A 51 -6.30 12.20 -9.30
N ASP A 52 -7.40 12.26 -10.06
CA ASP A 52 -7.59 11.46 -11.27
C ASP A 52 -6.55 11.88 -12.35
N ALA A 53 -6.19 13.16 -12.45
CA ALA A 53 -5.13 13.63 -13.35
C ALA A 53 -3.73 13.10 -12.96
N LEU A 54 -3.44 12.98 -11.66
CA LEU A 54 -2.21 12.35 -11.16
C LEU A 54 -2.17 10.86 -11.50
N LEU A 55 -3.28 10.16 -11.34
CA LEU A 55 -3.38 8.74 -11.71
C LEU A 55 -3.17 8.53 -13.21
N ALA A 56 -3.73 9.41 -14.04
CA ALA A 56 -3.49 9.36 -15.48
C ALA A 56 -2.00 9.64 -15.84
N ALA A 57 -1.31 10.49 -15.09
CA ALA A 57 0.14 10.70 -15.26
C ALA A 57 0.96 9.49 -14.79
N PHE A 58 0.53 8.84 -13.70
CA PHE A 58 1.13 7.60 -13.20
C PHE A 58 1.03 6.47 -14.23
N ASP A 59 -0.15 6.29 -14.84
CA ASP A 59 -0.37 5.26 -15.87
C ASP A 59 0.44 5.54 -17.16
N ARG A 60 0.74 6.81 -17.46
CA ARG A 60 1.67 7.19 -18.55
C ARG A 60 3.14 6.98 -18.21
N GLY A 61 3.48 6.64 -16.95
CA GLY A 61 4.85 6.51 -16.48
C GLY A 61 5.55 7.84 -16.22
N ASP A 62 4.83 8.96 -16.18
CA ASP A 62 5.39 10.30 -15.92
C ASP A 62 5.55 10.54 -14.41
N TYR A 63 6.43 9.75 -13.78
CA TYR A 63 6.62 9.77 -12.32
C TYR A 63 7.22 11.08 -11.80
N ALA A 64 7.97 11.81 -12.63
CA ALA A 64 8.53 13.11 -12.28
C ALA A 64 7.40 14.12 -12.03
N ARG A 65 6.44 14.18 -12.96
CA ARG A 65 5.28 15.04 -12.84
C ARG A 65 4.36 14.63 -11.70
N VAL A 66 4.10 13.33 -11.51
CA VAL A 66 3.27 12.83 -10.39
C VAL A 66 3.89 13.22 -9.04
N ARG A 67 5.22 13.24 -8.93
CA ARG A 67 5.91 13.66 -7.71
C ARG A 67 5.68 15.14 -7.41
N GLU A 68 5.86 16.00 -8.41
CA GLU A 68 5.72 17.44 -8.25
C GLU A 68 4.25 17.84 -8.01
N ASP A 69 3.35 17.37 -8.87
CA ASP A 69 1.92 17.66 -8.79
C ASP A 69 1.30 17.01 -7.54
N GLY A 70 1.76 15.82 -7.14
CA GLY A 70 1.37 15.16 -5.88
C GLY A 70 1.81 15.92 -4.64
N ALA A 71 3.07 16.36 -4.58
CA ALA A 71 3.56 17.15 -3.45
C ALA A 71 2.84 18.51 -3.36
N ARG A 72 2.47 19.09 -4.51
CA ARG A 72 1.65 20.31 -4.58
C ARG A 72 0.23 20.06 -4.10
N LEU A 73 -0.40 18.98 -4.56
CA LEU A 73 -1.78 18.62 -4.22
C LEU A 73 -1.96 18.36 -2.73
N VAL A 74 -1.00 17.68 -2.08
CA VAL A 74 -1.00 17.45 -0.62
C VAL A 74 -1.03 18.78 0.16
N LYS A 75 -0.36 19.82 -0.35
CA LYS A 75 -0.27 21.13 0.29
C LYS A 75 -1.47 22.03 0.01
N SER A 76 -2.07 21.91 -1.18
CA SER A 76 -3.13 22.81 -1.64
C SER A 76 -4.54 22.27 -1.42
N THR A 77 -4.71 20.98 -1.11
CA THR A 77 -6.03 20.38 -0.92
C THR A 77 -6.55 20.56 0.50
N ASP A 78 -7.80 21.00 0.62
CA ASP A 78 -8.52 21.09 1.90
C ASP A 78 -9.16 19.75 2.31
N ASP A 79 -9.40 18.83 1.35
CA ASP A 79 -10.03 17.54 1.65
C ASP A 79 -9.00 16.55 2.25
N PRO A 80 -9.17 16.14 3.52
CA PRO A 80 -8.26 15.18 4.15
C PRO A 80 -8.26 13.80 3.47
N ALA A 81 -9.32 13.42 2.75
CA ALA A 81 -9.38 12.16 2.01
C ALA A 81 -8.50 12.21 0.75
N VAL A 82 -8.53 13.33 0.01
CA VAL A 82 -7.69 13.56 -1.18
C VAL A 82 -6.22 13.65 -0.76
N ARG A 83 -5.93 14.38 0.32
CA ARG A 83 -4.57 14.48 0.87
C ARG A 83 -3.96 13.13 1.18
N ARG A 84 -4.68 12.27 1.91
CA ARG A 84 -4.21 10.91 2.25
C ARG A 84 -3.98 10.03 1.02
N ALA A 85 -4.84 10.16 0.01
CA ALA A 85 -4.68 9.41 -1.24
C ALA A 85 -3.44 9.88 -2.03
N ALA A 86 -3.21 11.19 -2.09
CA ALA A 86 -2.01 11.76 -2.71
C ALA A 86 -0.73 11.39 -1.95
N GLU A 87 -0.75 11.38 -0.61
CA GLU A 87 0.37 10.90 0.22
C GLU A 87 0.69 9.43 -0.04
N GLU A 88 -0.33 8.56 -0.10
CA GLU A 88 -0.15 7.14 -0.41
C GLU A 88 0.44 6.94 -1.82
N LEU A 89 0.02 7.76 -2.79
CA LEU A 89 0.59 7.74 -4.14
C LEU A 89 2.07 8.16 -4.13
N LEU A 90 2.40 9.25 -3.42
CA LEU A 90 3.78 9.74 -3.29
C LEU A 90 4.70 8.71 -2.66
N ARG A 91 4.22 8.05 -1.60
CA ARG A 91 4.99 7.02 -0.89
C ARG A 91 5.37 5.83 -1.79
N ARG A 92 4.58 5.55 -2.84
CA ARG A 92 4.83 4.45 -3.79
C ARG A 92 5.79 4.81 -4.91
N ILE A 93 5.90 6.09 -5.26
CA ILE A 93 6.76 6.56 -6.35
C ILE A 93 8.11 7.08 -5.87
N GLU A 94 8.31 7.25 -4.55
CA GLU A 94 9.58 7.70 -4.02
C GLU A 94 10.69 6.70 -4.37
N PRO A 95 11.70 7.11 -5.17
CA PRO A 95 12.78 6.22 -5.53
C PRO A 95 13.63 5.89 -4.30
N ASP A 96 13.86 4.59 -4.09
CA ASP A 96 14.68 4.07 -2.99
C ASP A 96 16.05 4.80 -2.97
N PRO A 97 16.40 5.48 -1.85
CA PRO A 97 17.70 6.12 -1.70
C PRO A 97 18.87 5.19 -2.01
N LEU A 98 18.76 3.90 -1.66
CA LEU A 98 19.80 2.91 -1.91
C LEU A 98 20.06 2.69 -3.41
N ALA A 99 19.01 2.65 -4.22
CA ALA A 99 19.12 2.51 -5.67
C ALA A 99 19.88 3.70 -6.29
N LYS A 100 19.69 4.91 -5.76
CA LYS A 100 20.44 6.09 -6.19
C LYS A 100 21.94 5.96 -5.90
N TYR A 101 22.29 5.50 -4.70
CA TYR A 101 23.70 5.29 -4.33
C TYR A 101 24.35 4.18 -5.13
N MET A 102 23.65 3.06 -5.36
CA MET A 102 24.14 1.97 -6.19
C MET A 102 24.35 2.41 -7.64
N LEU A 103 23.43 3.18 -8.21
CA LEU A 103 23.59 3.75 -9.55
C LEU A 103 24.81 4.67 -9.62
N LEU A 104 24.99 5.54 -8.61
CA LEU A 104 26.15 6.43 -8.54
C LEU A 104 27.47 5.66 -8.40
N ALA A 105 27.50 4.62 -7.58
CA ALA A 105 28.66 3.74 -7.43
C ALA A 105 29.00 3.01 -8.75
N ALA A 106 27.98 2.52 -9.47
CA ALA A 106 28.16 1.90 -10.78
C ALA A 106 28.74 2.89 -11.80
N CYS A 107 28.24 4.12 -11.85
CA CYS A 107 28.79 5.18 -12.70
C CYS A 107 30.26 5.49 -12.36
N LEU A 108 30.60 5.62 -11.07
CA LEU A 108 31.98 5.85 -10.64
C LEU A 108 32.91 4.72 -11.04
N LEU A 109 32.47 3.47 -10.84
CA LEU A 109 33.24 2.29 -11.20
C LEU A 109 33.44 2.19 -12.72
N LEU A 110 32.41 2.51 -13.51
CA LEU A 110 32.48 2.57 -14.97
C LEU A 110 33.50 3.61 -15.43
N VAL A 111 33.46 4.82 -14.88
CA VAL A 111 34.43 5.89 -15.19
C VAL A 111 35.84 5.45 -14.82
N PHE A 112 36.02 4.88 -13.64
CA PHE A 112 37.30 4.35 -13.19
C PHE A 112 37.86 3.30 -14.15
N PHE A 113 37.06 2.29 -14.52
CA PHE A 113 37.48 1.26 -15.47
C PHE A 113 37.78 1.85 -16.85
N THR A 114 36.98 2.81 -17.30
CA THR A 114 37.20 3.50 -18.58
C THR A 114 38.56 4.21 -18.57
N VAL A 115 38.84 5.03 -17.56
CA VAL A 115 40.11 5.76 -17.43
C VAL A 115 41.29 4.79 -17.29
N TRP A 116 41.17 3.76 -16.45
CA TRP A 116 42.21 2.76 -16.25
C TRP A 116 42.54 2.02 -17.55
N TYR A 117 41.51 1.59 -18.27
CA TYR A 117 41.64 0.90 -19.55
C TYR A 117 42.37 1.77 -20.57
N PHE A 118 41.96 3.03 -20.74
CA PHE A 118 42.62 3.94 -21.68
C PHE A 118 44.05 4.24 -21.27
N SER A 119 44.31 4.50 -19.99
CA SER A 119 45.67 4.74 -19.49
C SER A 119 46.61 3.56 -19.74
N HIS A 120 46.17 2.32 -19.51
CA HIS A 120 46.98 1.13 -19.75
C HIS A 120 47.11 0.76 -21.24
N ARG A 121 46.11 1.07 -22.07
CA ARG A 121 46.15 0.81 -23.52
C ARG A 121 46.96 1.85 -24.31
N LEU A 122 47.02 3.08 -23.82
CA LEU A 122 47.74 4.20 -24.44
C LEU A 122 49.17 4.37 -23.92
N SER A 123 49.59 3.60 -22.91
CA SER A 123 50.98 3.54 -22.48
C SER A 123 51.80 2.91 -23.62
N PRO A 124 52.59 3.69 -24.39
CA PRO A 124 53.40 3.12 -25.44
C PRO A 124 54.48 2.26 -24.78
N THR A 125 54.56 1.01 -25.21
CA THR A 125 55.69 0.14 -24.86
C THR A 125 56.97 0.78 -25.42
N PRO A 126 58.05 0.94 -24.61
CA PRO A 126 59.31 1.52 -25.07
C PRO A 126 60.04 0.62 -26.08
#